data_AF-A0A7J2VT52-F1
#
_entry.id   AF-A0A7J2VT52-F1
#
_cell.length_a   1.000
_cell.length_b   1.000
_cell.length_c   1.000
_cell.angle_alpha   90.00
_cell.angle_beta   90.00
_cell.angle_gamma   90.00
#
_symmetry.space_group_name_H-M   'P 1'
#
loop_
_entity.id
_entity.type
_entity.pdbx_description
1 polymer ?
#
loop_
_entity_poly.entity_id
_entity_poly.type
_entity_poly.pdbx_seq_one_letter_code
_entity_poly.pdbx_strand_id
1 'polypeptide(L)'
;MGRIREELEYTTRFFKEENRKGKKLTSELPIIIGGAAAALIGVALAYKFLGKRDEEAPQIDKLDFRDRVERGQSQSILVCAKEQNPSEYATLKLNGTSIELPLSERSNGRVCYSSSFDPSKYFSREGAVSGQLILTDKFGNSASKDISFLVNLEAPKIENVKIDRVDVGKYKILADVKDENLKDVYVILDSNKIPLSQENGRFSGIIETLRDLNFTLFANDKFNMTSSYQGKIEFSKDNPNVAYALQKGLNQTYIYLIAPLDNDRMQDLNEKNFVDLIGNNSKILVIPTFSNYLREKASDGVITDEELKYSSNFASLVNGIYGTIYDAKNIYEDYMYGKFKIKDPIKTIDYSSGLGLRLGFDKELAKDATVKAIGYYGIAVVDRKLPENFDEISLLTKATQIDKYGNKLVDFSPIVFHSVNGNNFVLIPDAGRETWMLAKHMKLIIDSGFDILKHPEMFEGLNGKIIANAYSIFDAKYGVNYAEQILNGRTLKPTDNDVWDLIMLQWNLYSNKAPQLGGENKLYNRDFPWYDSDKLDVLYQDP
;
A
#
# COMPACT_ATOMS: atom_id res chain seq x y z
N MET A 1 -36.52 -17.95 64.36
CA MET A 1 -35.74 -17.94 63.11
C MET A 1 -34.68 -16.87 63.24
N GLY A 2 -33.43 -17.13 63.58
CA GLY A 2 -32.70 -18.40 63.63
C GLY A 2 -31.51 -18.33 62.68
N ARG A 3 -30.31 -18.34 63.26
CA ARG A 3 -29.00 -18.65 62.62
C ARG A 3 -28.28 -17.60 61.77
N ILE A 4 -28.14 -16.36 62.27
CA ILE A 4 -26.85 -15.62 62.23
C ILE A 4 -26.66 -14.88 63.57
N ARG A 5 -27.12 -15.52 64.65
CA ARG A 5 -26.96 -15.08 66.05
C ARG A 5 -26.22 -16.12 66.89
N GLU A 6 -25.71 -17.19 66.26
CA GLU A 6 -25.01 -18.31 66.91
C GLU A 6 -23.52 -18.43 66.54
N GLU A 7 -23.04 -17.85 65.43
CA GLU A 7 -21.60 -17.92 65.10
C GLU A 7 -20.78 -16.72 65.61
N LEU A 8 -21.45 -15.69 66.15
CA LEU A 8 -20.81 -14.59 66.88
C LEU A 8 -20.59 -14.89 68.37
N GLU A 9 -21.04 -16.05 68.87
CA GLU A 9 -20.87 -16.49 70.26
C GLU A 9 -19.70 -17.47 70.48
N TYR A 10 -19.00 -17.91 69.43
CA TYR A 10 -17.96 -18.95 69.58
C TYR A 10 -16.50 -18.46 69.58
N THR A 11 -16.19 -17.26 69.08
CA THR A 11 -14.79 -16.75 69.11
C THR A 11 -14.52 -15.78 70.27
N THR A 12 -15.57 -15.27 70.92
CA THR A 12 -15.44 -14.34 72.06
C THR A 12 -15.42 -15.05 73.43
N ARG A 13 -15.64 -16.37 73.47
CA ARG A 13 -15.51 -17.19 74.70
C ARG A 13 -14.11 -17.76 74.93
N PHE A 14 -13.25 -17.84 73.92
CA PHE A 14 -11.89 -18.39 74.10
C PHE A 14 -10.92 -17.41 74.81
N PHE A 15 -11.11 -16.10 74.66
CA PHE A 15 -10.22 -15.09 75.29
C PHE A 15 -10.71 -14.54 76.64
N LYS A 16 -11.88 -14.97 77.13
CA LYS A 16 -12.39 -14.57 78.46
C LYS A 16 -12.31 -15.66 79.53
N GLU A 17 -11.86 -16.86 79.19
CA GLU A 17 -11.82 -18.01 80.10
C GLU A 17 -10.40 -18.42 80.55
N GLU A 18 -9.33 -17.90 79.94
CA GLU A 18 -7.95 -18.08 80.45
C GLU A 18 -7.46 -17.01 81.43
N ASN A 19 -8.25 -15.96 81.69
CA ASN A 19 -7.89 -14.95 82.70
C ASN A 19 -8.53 -15.20 84.09
N ARG A 20 -9.05 -16.43 84.30
CA ARG A 20 -9.73 -16.86 85.54
C ARG A 20 -9.14 -18.16 86.11
N LYS A 21 -7.82 -18.37 85.96
CA LYS A 21 -7.06 -19.48 86.60
C LYS A 21 -5.68 -19.07 87.14
N GLY A 22 -5.55 -17.86 87.71
CA GLY A 22 -4.28 -17.43 88.31
C GLY A 22 -4.37 -16.63 89.61
N LYS A 23 -5.56 -16.49 90.22
CA LYS A 23 -5.72 -15.78 91.51
C LYS A 23 -6.71 -16.49 92.42
N LYS A 24 -6.26 -17.54 93.09
CA LYS A 24 -6.72 -17.95 94.43
C LYS A 24 -5.87 -19.14 94.90
N LEU A 25 -4.88 -18.86 95.75
CA LEU A 25 -4.43 -19.75 96.83
C LEU A 25 -3.34 -19.03 97.64
N THR A 26 -3.78 -18.33 98.67
CA THR A 26 -2.99 -18.01 99.86
C THR A 26 -3.88 -18.31 101.06
N SER A 27 -3.52 -19.31 101.85
CA SER A 27 -3.94 -19.47 103.25
C SER A 27 -3.00 -20.44 103.97
N GLU A 28 -2.25 -19.88 104.94
CA GLU A 28 -1.81 -20.47 106.23
C GLU A 28 -0.76 -21.60 106.23
N LEU A 29 0.51 -21.28 106.58
CA LEU A 29 1.26 -21.52 107.86
C LEU A 29 1.73 -22.99 108.05
N PRO A 30 2.80 -23.35 108.84
CA PRO A 30 3.79 -22.53 109.59
C PRO A 30 5.26 -23.08 109.67
N ILE A 31 6.19 -22.26 110.23
CA ILE A 31 7.44 -22.55 111.01
C ILE A 31 8.54 -23.41 110.30
N ILE A 32 9.80 -22.98 110.22
CA ILE A 32 10.90 -23.28 111.17
C ILE A 32 12.14 -22.41 110.83
N ILE A 33 12.59 -21.62 111.83
CA ILE A 33 13.98 -21.43 112.33
C ILE A 33 15.11 -21.63 111.29
N GLY A 34 16.04 -20.72 111.04
CA GLY A 34 16.43 -19.50 111.74
C GLY A 34 17.79 -19.02 111.23
N GLY A 35 18.24 -17.88 111.77
CA GLY A 35 19.65 -17.48 111.72
C GLY A 35 20.08 -16.79 110.44
N ALA A 36 20.06 -15.46 110.44
CA ALA A 36 21.28 -14.64 110.39
C ALA A 36 20.94 -13.22 109.90
N ALA A 37 20.83 -12.33 110.88
CA ALA A 37 21.08 -10.92 110.69
C ALA A 37 22.51 -10.74 110.15
N ALA A 38 22.65 -10.28 108.88
CA ALA A 38 23.87 -9.63 108.36
C ALA A 38 23.80 -9.18 106.89
N ALA A 39 22.79 -9.58 106.08
CA ALA A 39 22.87 -9.40 104.62
C ALA A 39 21.90 -8.36 104.00
N LEU A 40 21.13 -7.59 104.79
CA LEU A 40 20.08 -6.70 104.25
C LEU A 40 20.48 -5.23 104.06
N ILE A 41 21.71 -4.84 104.40
CA ILE A 41 22.23 -3.49 104.10
C ILE A 41 23.16 -3.49 102.87
N GLY A 42 23.68 -4.65 102.46
CA GLY A 42 24.52 -4.79 101.26
C GLY A 42 23.77 -4.81 99.93
N VAL A 43 22.49 -5.22 99.91
CA VAL A 43 21.72 -5.40 98.66
C VAL A 43 21.05 -4.10 98.19
N ALA A 44 20.71 -3.19 99.12
CA ALA A 44 20.11 -1.89 98.77
C ALA A 44 21.14 -0.88 98.20
N LEU A 45 22.44 -1.08 98.47
CA LEU A 45 23.52 -0.27 97.89
C LEU A 45 24.07 -0.85 96.57
N ALA A 46 23.93 -2.16 96.32
CA ALA A 46 24.28 -2.77 95.03
C ALA A 46 23.28 -2.45 93.90
N TYR A 47 21.99 -2.29 94.22
CA TYR A 47 20.97 -1.94 93.21
C TYR A 47 21.02 -0.47 92.78
N LYS A 48 21.77 0.38 93.50
CA LYS A 48 21.96 1.80 93.16
C LYS A 48 23.32 2.09 92.48
N PHE A 49 24.20 1.09 92.38
CA PHE A 49 25.55 1.20 91.81
C PHE A 49 25.81 0.31 90.58
N LEU A 50 24.88 -0.57 90.20
CA LEU A 50 24.86 -1.21 88.88
C LEU A 50 24.00 -0.35 87.94
N GLY A 51 24.65 0.15 86.89
CA GLY A 51 24.26 1.35 86.13
C GLY A 51 22.81 1.42 85.67
N LYS A 52 22.33 2.67 85.53
CA LYS A 52 21.11 3.00 84.78
C LYS A 52 21.07 2.16 83.51
N ARG A 53 20.15 1.20 83.42
CA ARG A 53 19.85 0.56 82.13
C ARG A 53 19.26 1.63 81.24
N ASP A 54 19.83 1.75 80.06
CA ASP A 54 19.22 2.53 79.00
C ASP A 54 17.88 1.88 78.65
N GLU A 55 16.79 2.65 78.70
CA GLU A 55 15.45 2.21 78.31
C GLU A 55 15.01 2.89 77.00
N GLU A 56 15.85 3.76 76.43
CA GLU A 56 15.53 4.50 75.21
C GLU A 56 15.98 3.71 73.98
N ALA A 57 15.06 3.45 73.06
CA ALA A 57 15.40 2.82 71.79
C ALA A 57 16.16 3.80 70.86
N PRO A 58 17.04 3.29 69.96
CA PRO A 58 17.74 4.12 68.99
C PRO A 58 16.77 4.98 68.16
N GLN A 59 17.07 6.26 67.95
CA GLN A 59 16.23 7.14 67.12
C GLN A 59 16.83 7.33 65.72
N ILE A 60 16.26 6.66 64.71
CA ILE A 60 16.71 6.75 63.32
C ILE A 60 16.41 8.16 62.76
N ASP A 61 17.45 8.92 62.42
CA ASP A 61 17.33 10.28 61.88
C ASP A 61 17.62 10.37 60.38
N LYS A 62 18.35 9.41 59.82
CA LYS A 62 18.70 9.38 58.40
C LYS A 62 18.74 7.94 57.88
N LEU A 63 18.18 7.73 56.69
CA LEU A 63 18.26 6.47 55.96
C LEU A 63 18.43 6.79 54.47
N ASP A 64 19.59 6.49 53.92
CA ASP A 64 19.91 6.67 52.51
C ASP A 64 20.17 5.30 51.87
N PHE A 65 19.53 5.05 50.73
CA PHE A 65 19.76 3.89 49.89
C PHE A 65 19.32 4.22 48.46
N ARG A 66 19.67 3.36 47.50
CA ARG A 66 19.15 3.51 46.13
C ARG A 66 17.81 2.79 46.02
N ASP A 67 16.78 3.51 45.58
CA ASP A 67 15.47 2.91 45.31
C ASP A 67 15.51 1.90 44.15
N ARG A 68 16.54 1.97 43.30
CA ARG A 68 16.71 1.15 42.10
C ARG A 68 18.17 0.71 41.96
N VAL A 69 18.37 -0.59 41.77
CA VAL A 69 19.70 -1.20 41.60
C VAL A 69 19.67 -2.12 40.38
N GLU A 70 20.46 -1.76 39.36
CA GLU A 70 20.63 -2.57 38.16
C GLU A 70 21.48 -3.82 38.42
N ARG A 71 21.30 -4.85 37.60
CA ARG A 71 22.05 -6.10 37.72
C ARG A 71 23.56 -5.84 37.63
N GLY A 72 24.32 -6.36 38.61
CA GLY A 72 25.76 -6.16 38.73
C GLY A 72 26.19 -4.87 39.44
N GLN A 73 25.25 -3.99 39.81
CA GLN A 73 25.54 -2.85 40.68
C GLN A 73 25.40 -3.25 42.15
N SER A 74 26.25 -2.69 43.01
CA SER A 74 26.07 -2.82 44.46
C SER A 74 25.00 -1.88 44.98
N GLN A 75 24.20 -2.37 45.92
CA GLN A 75 23.35 -1.55 46.77
C GLN A 75 24.16 -1.02 47.95
N SER A 76 24.08 0.29 48.19
CA SER A 76 24.67 0.94 49.35
C SER A 76 23.58 1.40 50.29
N ILE A 77 23.68 1.04 51.57
CA ILE A 77 22.74 1.47 52.61
C ILE A 77 23.53 2.20 53.68
N LEU A 78 23.04 3.39 54.05
CA LEU A 78 23.53 4.19 55.17
C LEU A 78 22.34 4.50 56.07
N VAL A 79 22.44 4.13 57.34
CA VAL A 79 21.50 4.54 58.37
C VAL A 79 22.24 5.26 59.47
N CYS A 80 21.71 6.40 59.89
CA CYS A 80 22.18 7.09 61.08
C CYS A 80 21.07 7.20 62.12
N ALA A 81 21.45 7.08 63.38
CA ALA A 81 20.56 7.19 64.51
C ALA A 81 21.24 7.92 65.67
N LYS A 82 20.44 8.49 66.56
CA LYS A 82 20.90 8.96 67.87
C LYS A 82 20.89 7.77 68.83
N GLU A 83 22.06 7.45 69.37
CA GLU A 83 22.29 6.28 70.22
C GLU A 83 23.55 6.48 71.07
N GLN A 84 23.44 6.28 72.39
CA GLN A 84 24.59 6.41 73.31
C GLN A 84 25.35 5.10 73.49
N ASN A 85 24.66 3.96 73.36
CA ASN A 85 25.14 2.60 73.60
C ASN A 85 24.93 1.69 72.36
N PRO A 86 25.53 2.03 71.21
CA PRO A 86 25.27 1.34 69.94
C PRO A 86 25.76 -0.11 69.95
N SER A 87 25.01 -1.01 69.30
CA SER A 87 25.54 -2.33 68.93
C SER A 87 26.57 -2.22 67.80
N GLU A 88 27.29 -3.30 67.57
CA GLU A 88 28.36 -3.38 66.57
C GLU A 88 27.83 -3.34 65.13
N TYR A 89 26.57 -3.73 64.91
CA TYR A 89 25.93 -3.76 63.60
C TYR A 89 24.44 -3.45 63.67
N ALA A 90 23.89 -2.81 62.63
CA ALA A 90 22.46 -2.79 62.37
C ALA A 90 22.08 -4.01 61.52
N THR A 91 20.87 -4.56 61.69
CA THR A 91 20.40 -5.71 60.91
C THR A 91 19.40 -5.26 59.86
N LEU A 92 19.68 -5.55 58.60
CA LEU A 92 18.75 -5.38 57.50
C LEU A 92 18.12 -6.72 57.13
N LYS A 93 16.81 -6.87 57.33
CA LYS A 93 16.05 -8.06 56.92
C LYS A 93 15.27 -7.76 55.65
N LEU A 94 15.58 -8.43 54.55
CA LEU A 94 14.92 -8.29 53.25
C LEU A 94 14.39 -9.64 52.78
N ASN A 95 13.07 -9.78 52.63
CA ASN A 95 12.41 -11.02 52.17
C ASN A 95 12.99 -12.33 52.79
N GLY A 96 13.33 -12.30 54.09
CA GLY A 96 13.89 -13.44 54.82
C GLY A 96 15.43 -13.52 54.89
N THR A 97 16.15 -12.74 54.09
CA THR A 97 17.61 -12.61 54.13
C THR A 97 18.02 -11.56 55.15
N SER A 98 19.00 -11.87 56.02
CA SER A 98 19.56 -10.91 56.99
C SER A 98 20.96 -10.46 56.54
N ILE A 99 21.17 -9.15 56.49
CA ILE A 99 22.43 -8.51 56.12
C ILE A 99 22.86 -7.61 57.28
N GLU A 100 24.08 -7.82 57.77
CA GLU A 100 24.65 -6.98 58.83
C GLU A 100 25.28 -5.72 58.23
N LEU A 101 24.91 -4.56 58.78
CA LEU A 101 25.48 -3.25 58.44
C LEU A 101 26.44 -2.86 59.57
N PRO A 102 27.77 -2.94 59.38
CA PRO A 102 28.72 -2.61 60.43
C PRO A 102 28.67 -1.12 60.78
N LEU A 103 29.00 -0.81 62.03
CA LEU A 103 29.16 0.57 62.49
C LEU A 103 30.27 1.27 61.70
N SER A 104 29.94 2.35 60.98
CA SER A 104 30.87 3.07 60.11
C SER A 104 31.36 4.39 60.70
N GLU A 105 30.54 5.08 61.50
CA GLU A 105 30.90 6.36 62.12
C GLU A 105 30.22 6.54 63.49
N ARG A 106 30.92 7.20 64.43
CA ARG A 106 30.38 7.61 65.73
C ARG A 106 30.87 9.01 66.10
N SER A 107 29.94 9.93 66.30
CA SER A 107 30.25 11.32 66.68
C SER A 107 29.15 11.90 67.55
N ASN A 108 29.50 12.40 68.75
CA ASN A 108 28.62 13.14 69.67
C ASN A 108 27.19 12.57 69.84
N GLY A 109 27.08 11.28 70.20
CA GLY A 109 25.79 10.62 70.44
C GLY A 109 25.00 10.23 69.18
N ARG A 110 25.58 10.45 67.99
CA ARG A 110 25.10 9.96 66.70
C ARG A 110 25.97 8.80 66.23
N VAL A 111 25.34 7.77 65.69
CA VAL A 111 25.99 6.62 65.08
C VAL A 111 25.46 6.41 63.68
N CYS A 112 26.35 5.98 62.79
CA CYS A 112 25.98 5.60 61.44
C CYS A 112 26.48 4.18 61.15
N TYR A 113 25.64 3.40 60.48
CA TYR A 113 25.92 2.06 59.99
C TYR A 113 25.84 2.09 58.48
N SER A 114 26.81 1.48 57.81
CA SER A 114 26.78 1.40 56.36
C SER A 114 27.38 0.12 55.83
N SER A 115 26.84 -0.34 54.71
CA SER A 115 27.38 -1.47 53.95
C SER A 115 27.07 -1.30 52.47
N SER A 116 27.87 -1.98 51.66
CA SER A 116 27.65 -2.11 50.22
C SER A 116 27.67 -3.59 49.87
N PHE A 117 26.63 -4.07 49.19
CA PHE A 117 26.52 -5.46 48.80
C PHE A 117 25.92 -5.61 47.40
N ASP A 118 26.25 -6.70 46.73
CA ASP A 118 25.66 -7.06 45.44
C ASP A 118 24.32 -7.77 45.67
N PRO A 119 23.17 -7.19 45.27
CA PRO A 119 21.87 -7.82 45.43
C PRO A 119 21.75 -9.17 44.72
N SER A 120 22.52 -9.40 43.64
CA SER A 120 22.49 -10.64 42.85
C SER A 120 22.92 -11.86 43.66
N LYS A 121 23.68 -11.67 44.75
CA LYS A 121 24.09 -12.74 45.67
C LYS A 121 22.95 -13.24 46.56
N TYR A 122 21.92 -12.42 46.75
CA TYR A 122 20.82 -12.68 47.67
C TYR A 122 19.49 -12.89 46.95
N PHE A 123 19.33 -12.28 45.77
CA PHE A 123 18.11 -12.34 44.97
C PHE A 123 18.49 -12.76 43.55
N SER A 124 17.88 -13.82 43.04
CA SER A 124 18.19 -14.37 41.71
C SER A 124 17.37 -13.75 40.57
N ARG A 125 16.25 -13.11 40.90
CA ARG A 125 15.32 -12.48 39.95
C ARG A 125 15.27 -10.97 40.12
N GLU A 126 14.79 -10.31 39.08
CA GLU A 126 14.44 -8.91 39.10
C GLU A 126 13.14 -8.69 39.91
N GLY A 127 13.09 -7.60 40.68
CA GLY A 127 11.84 -7.17 41.31
C GLY A 127 12.02 -6.33 42.57
N ALA A 128 10.90 -6.07 43.24
CA ALA A 128 10.87 -5.37 44.51
C ALA A 128 11.27 -6.29 45.66
N VAL A 129 12.24 -5.83 46.46
CA VAL A 129 12.57 -6.43 47.75
C VAL A 129 12.15 -5.47 48.84
N SER A 130 11.45 -6.01 49.84
CA SER A 130 10.93 -5.25 50.96
C SER A 130 11.31 -5.90 52.28
N GLY A 131 11.41 -5.10 53.33
CA GLY A 131 11.61 -5.61 54.66
C GLY A 131 11.91 -4.51 55.67
N GLN A 132 12.68 -4.83 56.68
CA GLN A 132 12.91 -3.97 57.84
C GLN A 132 14.38 -3.82 58.15
N LEU A 133 14.78 -2.57 58.32
CA LEU A 133 16.03 -2.20 58.95
C LEU A 133 15.78 -2.12 60.46
N ILE A 134 16.57 -2.85 61.25
CA ILE A 134 16.42 -2.97 62.70
C ILE A 134 17.74 -2.53 63.35
N LEU A 135 17.67 -1.49 64.18
CA LEU A 135 18.76 -1.07 65.05
C LEU A 135 18.45 -1.55 66.46
N THR A 136 19.42 -2.22 67.09
CA THR A 136 19.32 -2.66 68.49
C THR A 136 20.49 -2.07 69.25
N ASP A 137 20.25 -1.53 70.44
CA ASP A 137 21.32 -1.06 71.33
C ASP A 137 21.99 -2.24 72.08
N LYS A 138 22.98 -1.96 72.93
CA LYS A 138 23.65 -3.00 73.76
C LYS A 138 22.77 -3.59 74.86
N PHE A 139 21.61 -3.00 75.14
CA PHE A 139 20.70 -3.39 76.22
C PHE A 139 19.44 -4.12 75.72
N GLY A 140 19.27 -4.23 74.41
CA GLY A 140 18.18 -4.95 73.75
C GLY A 140 17.01 -4.06 73.31
N ASN A 141 17.09 -2.74 73.47
CA ASN A 141 16.08 -1.82 72.94
C ASN A 141 16.28 -1.69 71.42
N SER A 142 15.18 -1.69 70.66
CA SER A 142 15.26 -1.68 69.20
C SER A 142 14.31 -0.68 68.55
N ALA A 143 14.75 -0.16 67.40
CA ALA A 143 13.94 0.64 66.50
C ALA A 143 14.01 0.03 65.10
N SER A 144 12.89 0.05 64.38
CA SER A 144 12.82 -0.47 63.02
C SER A 144 12.28 0.57 62.05
N LYS A 145 12.66 0.42 60.79
CA LYS A 145 12.15 1.22 59.67
C LYS A 145 11.97 0.32 58.46
N ASP A 146 10.79 0.40 57.83
CA ASP A 146 10.52 -0.33 56.60
C ASP A 146 11.36 0.24 55.45
N ILE A 147 11.84 -0.66 54.60
CA ILE A 147 12.64 -0.34 53.43
C ILE A 147 12.16 -1.19 52.25
N SER A 148 12.10 -0.58 51.07
CA SER A 148 11.75 -1.27 49.82
C SER A 148 12.50 -0.65 48.67
N PHE A 149 13.09 -1.47 47.81
CA PHE A 149 13.78 -1.02 46.59
C PHE A 149 13.75 -2.11 45.52
N LEU A 150 14.03 -1.74 44.26
CA LEU A 150 14.11 -2.65 43.13
C LEU A 150 15.54 -3.17 42.97
N VAL A 151 15.68 -4.48 42.75
CA VAL A 151 16.97 -5.15 42.56
C VAL A 151 17.05 -5.91 41.26
N ASN A 152 18.29 -6.09 40.80
CA ASN A 152 18.64 -6.84 39.60
C ASN A 152 17.92 -6.35 38.34
N LEU A 153 17.67 -5.04 38.25
CA LEU A 153 17.02 -4.46 37.08
C LEU A 153 17.87 -4.69 35.84
N GLU A 154 17.28 -5.26 34.79
CA GLU A 154 17.97 -5.58 33.55
C GLU A 154 17.03 -5.27 32.39
N ALA A 155 17.51 -4.53 31.39
CA ALA A 155 16.68 -4.22 30.24
C ALA A 155 16.33 -5.47 29.43
N PRO A 156 15.14 -5.52 28.81
CA PRO A 156 14.76 -6.61 27.92
C PRO A 156 15.81 -6.87 26.84
N LYS A 157 16.06 -8.12 26.48
CA LYS A 157 17.01 -8.44 25.39
C LYS A 157 16.27 -8.67 24.09
N ILE A 158 16.55 -7.82 23.10
CA ILE A 158 16.07 -7.97 21.73
C ILE A 158 17.10 -8.79 20.95
N GLU A 159 16.68 -9.94 20.44
CA GLU A 159 17.50 -10.89 19.69
C GLU A 159 16.83 -11.27 18.36
N ASN A 160 17.61 -11.74 17.40
CA ASN A 160 17.14 -12.32 16.13
C ASN A 160 16.08 -11.49 15.37
N VAL A 161 16.30 -10.18 15.25
CA VAL A 161 15.40 -9.34 14.44
C VAL A 161 15.50 -9.74 12.97
N LYS A 162 14.37 -10.09 12.37
CA LYS A 162 14.24 -10.44 10.95
C LYS A 162 13.16 -9.58 10.31
N ILE A 163 13.35 -9.30 9.02
CA ILE A 163 12.42 -8.54 8.20
C ILE A 163 12.13 -9.40 6.97
N ASP A 164 10.90 -9.89 6.89
CA ASP A 164 10.46 -10.71 5.77
C ASP A 164 9.55 -9.89 4.86
N ARG A 165 9.85 -9.83 3.56
CA ARG A 165 8.92 -9.30 2.55
C ARG A 165 7.78 -10.30 2.39
N VAL A 166 6.55 -9.87 2.66
CA VAL A 166 5.34 -10.69 2.52
C VAL A 166 4.66 -10.46 1.18
N ASP A 167 4.65 -9.20 0.74
CA ASP A 167 4.04 -8.75 -0.51
C ASP A 167 4.70 -7.43 -0.92
N VAL A 168 4.35 -6.89 -2.09
CA VAL A 168 4.84 -5.59 -2.54
C VAL A 168 4.48 -4.51 -1.53
N GLY A 169 5.53 -3.90 -0.98
CA GLY A 169 5.39 -2.88 0.05
C GLY A 169 4.89 -3.39 1.40
N LYS A 170 4.79 -4.70 1.63
CA LYS A 170 4.37 -5.27 2.92
C LYS A 170 5.50 -6.09 3.55
N TYR A 171 5.88 -5.69 4.76
CA TYR A 171 6.99 -6.28 5.50
C TYR A 171 6.52 -6.80 6.85
N LYS A 172 6.89 -8.04 7.18
CA LYS A 172 6.71 -8.61 8.51
C LYS A 172 8.01 -8.47 9.29
N ILE A 173 7.98 -7.66 10.35
CA ILE A 173 9.07 -7.61 11.32
C ILE A 173 8.85 -8.72 12.34
N LEU A 174 9.91 -9.44 12.65
CA LEU A 174 9.98 -10.54 13.58
C LEU A 174 11.11 -10.27 14.59
N ALA A 175 10.85 -10.42 15.88
CA ALA A 175 11.89 -10.26 16.91
C ALA A 175 11.69 -11.24 18.08
N ASP A 176 12.79 -11.82 18.55
CA ASP A 176 12.81 -12.60 19.79
C ASP A 176 13.12 -11.63 20.94
N VAL A 177 12.21 -11.47 21.90
CA VAL A 177 12.42 -10.57 23.06
C VAL A 177 12.40 -11.40 24.33
N LYS A 178 13.51 -11.40 25.07
CA LYS A 178 13.69 -12.16 26.31
C LYS A 178 13.63 -11.23 27.51
N ASP A 179 12.58 -11.37 28.31
CA ASP A 179 12.39 -10.67 29.57
C ASP A 179 11.25 -11.34 30.38
N GLU A 180 11.41 -11.54 31.69
CA GLU A 180 10.37 -12.12 32.57
C GLU A 180 9.26 -11.11 32.93
N ASN A 181 9.58 -9.82 32.87
CA ASN A 181 8.76 -8.69 33.28
C ASN A 181 8.32 -7.82 32.08
N LEU A 182 8.36 -8.37 30.87
CA LEU A 182 8.01 -7.67 29.64
C LEU A 182 6.62 -7.02 29.73
N LYS A 183 6.53 -5.76 29.29
CA LYS A 183 5.30 -4.96 29.30
C LYS A 183 4.81 -4.70 27.88
N ASP A 184 5.64 -4.12 27.03
CA ASP A 184 5.29 -3.88 25.63
C ASP A 184 6.50 -3.99 24.69
N VAL A 185 6.19 -4.35 23.44
CA VAL A 185 7.14 -4.38 22.33
C VAL A 185 6.48 -3.67 21.16
N TYR A 186 7.15 -2.70 20.57
CA TYR A 186 6.60 -1.90 19.48
C TYR A 186 7.68 -1.33 18.59
N VAL A 187 7.31 -0.99 17.37
CA VAL A 187 8.17 -0.31 16.41
C VAL A 187 7.76 1.16 16.34
N ILE A 188 8.74 2.06 16.28
CA ILE A 188 8.54 3.46 15.91
C ILE A 188 8.97 3.66 14.46
N LEU A 189 8.06 4.21 13.66
CA LEU A 189 8.22 4.55 12.24
C LEU A 189 7.61 5.92 11.98
N ASP A 190 8.40 6.89 11.52
CA ASP A 190 7.93 8.26 11.23
C ASP A 190 7.08 8.85 12.38
N SER A 191 7.54 8.66 13.61
CA SER A 191 6.85 9.05 14.86
C SER A 191 5.56 8.28 15.21
N ASN A 192 5.16 7.30 14.42
CA ASN A 192 4.04 6.41 14.73
C ASN A 192 4.52 5.18 15.53
N LYS A 193 3.82 4.89 16.63
CA LYS A 193 4.04 3.68 17.44
C LYS A 193 3.15 2.55 16.94
N ILE A 194 3.77 1.47 16.47
CA ILE A 194 3.08 0.25 15.99
C ILE A 194 3.36 -0.89 16.99
N PRO A 195 2.37 -1.33 17.77
CA PRO A 195 2.57 -2.44 18.71
C PRO A 195 2.79 -3.76 17.96
N LEU A 196 3.69 -4.60 18.48
CA LEU A 196 3.91 -5.95 17.97
C LEU A 196 3.08 -6.96 18.75
N SER A 197 2.49 -7.92 18.05
CA SER A 197 1.73 -9.03 18.63
C SER A 197 2.64 -10.23 18.86
N GLN A 198 2.43 -10.96 19.96
CA GLN A 198 3.21 -12.16 20.27
C GLN A 198 2.54 -13.41 19.69
N GLU A 199 3.27 -14.15 18.87
CA GLU A 199 2.85 -15.45 18.32
C GLU A 199 3.99 -16.46 18.50
N ASN A 200 3.70 -17.61 19.14
CA ASN A 200 4.68 -18.69 19.37
C ASN A 200 5.99 -18.24 20.02
N GLY A 201 5.93 -17.29 20.96
CA GLY A 201 7.10 -16.77 21.67
C GLY A 201 7.91 -15.71 20.92
N ARG A 202 7.48 -15.31 19.70
CA ARG A 202 8.12 -14.29 18.87
C ARG A 202 7.18 -13.11 18.67
N PHE A 203 7.71 -11.89 18.70
CA PHE A 203 6.95 -10.68 18.43
C PHE A 203 6.91 -10.41 16.93
N SER A 204 5.74 -10.07 16.41
CA SER A 204 5.56 -9.77 14.99
C SER A 204 4.58 -8.64 14.71
N GLY A 205 4.79 -7.97 13.58
CA GLY A 205 3.90 -6.92 13.09
C GLY A 205 4.11 -6.67 11.60
N ILE A 206 3.06 -6.22 10.93
CA ILE A 206 3.07 -5.88 9.51
C ILE A 206 3.25 -4.37 9.35
N ILE A 207 4.16 -3.99 8.46
CA ILE A 207 4.41 -2.61 8.07
C ILE A 207 4.20 -2.50 6.57
N GLU A 208 3.38 -1.53 6.18
CA GLU A 208 3.11 -1.22 4.77
C GLU A 208 3.84 0.07 4.38
N THR A 209 4.71 0.00 3.37
CA THR A 209 5.49 1.13 2.85
C THR A 209 5.88 0.92 1.40
N LEU A 210 5.84 2.00 0.62
CA LEU A 210 6.33 2.07 -0.77
C LEU A 210 7.64 2.88 -0.87
N ARG A 211 8.39 2.97 0.23
CA ARG A 211 9.68 3.66 0.31
C ARG A 211 10.59 2.99 1.33
N ASP A 212 11.90 3.22 1.16
CA ASP A 212 12.89 2.88 2.18
C ASP A 212 12.55 3.59 3.49
N LEU A 213 12.58 2.85 4.60
CA LEU A 213 12.25 3.38 5.91
C LEU A 213 13.24 2.88 6.97
N ASN A 214 13.69 3.77 7.83
CA ASN A 214 14.36 3.41 9.07
C ASN A 214 13.31 3.21 10.16
N PHE A 215 13.52 2.23 11.02
CA PHE A 215 12.65 1.98 12.17
C PHE A 215 13.48 1.73 13.42
N THR A 216 12.86 1.97 14.58
CA THR A 216 13.42 1.56 15.87
C THR A 216 12.43 0.67 16.59
N LEU A 217 12.84 -0.57 16.85
CA LEU A 217 12.11 -1.51 17.69
C LEU A 217 12.45 -1.23 19.15
N PHE A 218 11.44 -1.12 20.01
CA PHE A 218 11.57 -0.94 21.44
C PHE A 218 10.95 -2.12 22.18
N ALA A 219 11.60 -2.51 23.28
CA ALA A 219 11.04 -3.42 24.27
C ALA A 219 11.14 -2.76 25.64
N ASN A 220 10.03 -2.70 26.36
CA ASN A 220 9.99 -2.19 27.73
C ASN A 220 9.46 -3.25 28.68
N ASP A 221 10.04 -3.29 29.86
CA ASP A 221 9.54 -4.08 30.98
C ASP A 221 8.52 -3.29 31.84
N LYS A 222 8.06 -3.90 32.93
CA LYS A 222 7.18 -3.28 33.93
C LYS A 222 7.89 -2.28 34.85
N PHE A 223 9.22 -2.29 34.90
CA PHE A 223 10.03 -1.42 35.73
C PHE A 223 10.54 -0.17 34.98
N ASN A 224 10.17 0.00 33.71
CA ASN A 224 10.64 1.05 32.80
C ASN A 224 12.11 0.93 32.40
N MET A 225 12.67 -0.28 32.38
CA MET A 225 13.88 -0.58 31.65
C MET A 225 13.54 -0.75 30.17
N THR A 226 14.36 -0.17 29.30
CA THR A 226 14.13 -0.12 27.85
C THR A 226 15.35 -0.63 27.12
N SER A 227 15.11 -1.43 26.07
CA SER A 227 16.09 -1.70 25.04
C SER A 227 15.56 -1.31 23.66
N SER A 228 16.48 -1.08 22.73
CA SER A 228 16.13 -0.70 21.37
C SER A 228 17.01 -1.37 20.33
N TYR A 229 16.46 -1.54 19.14
CA TYR A 229 17.14 -2.03 17.95
C TYR A 229 16.82 -1.14 16.76
N GLN A 230 17.83 -0.67 16.05
CA GLN A 230 17.66 0.10 14.81
C GLN A 230 17.72 -0.84 13.61
N GLY A 231 16.71 -0.74 12.75
CA GLY A 231 16.65 -1.49 11.50
C GLY A 231 16.21 -0.62 10.33
N LYS A 232 16.32 -1.18 9.12
CA LYS A 232 15.93 -0.53 7.88
C LYS A 232 15.11 -1.49 7.02
N ILE A 233 14.02 -1.00 6.47
CA ILE A 233 13.26 -1.62 5.37
C ILE A 233 13.81 -1.03 4.07
N GLU A 234 14.34 -1.88 3.20
CA GLU A 234 14.95 -1.49 1.91
C GLU A 234 13.97 -1.75 0.76
N PHE A 235 12.87 -0.99 0.71
CA PHE A 235 11.83 -1.16 -0.32
C PHE A 235 12.39 -1.09 -1.74
N SER A 236 13.28 -0.14 -2.02
CA SER A 236 13.92 0.04 -3.32
C SER A 236 14.81 -1.12 -3.74
N LYS A 237 15.31 -1.90 -2.78
CA LYS A 237 16.09 -3.10 -3.04
C LYS A 237 15.23 -4.33 -3.19
N ASP A 238 14.16 -4.42 -2.40
CA ASP A 238 13.24 -5.56 -2.45
C ASP A 238 12.22 -5.45 -3.58
N ASN A 239 11.94 -4.24 -4.10
CA ASN A 239 10.99 -3.97 -5.19
C ASN A 239 11.57 -2.90 -6.15
N PRO A 240 12.72 -3.19 -6.81
CA PRO A 240 13.43 -2.20 -7.62
C PRO A 240 12.60 -1.64 -8.78
N ASN A 241 11.80 -2.45 -9.46
CA ASN A 241 10.96 -2.03 -10.58
C ASN A 241 9.83 -1.11 -10.12
N VAL A 242 9.09 -1.49 -9.06
CA VAL A 242 8.03 -0.63 -8.50
C VAL A 242 8.62 0.67 -7.93
N ALA A 243 9.74 0.61 -7.22
CA ALA A 243 10.40 1.80 -6.70
C ALA A 243 10.82 2.76 -7.82
N TYR A 244 11.39 2.24 -8.90
CA TYR A 244 11.75 3.02 -10.08
C TYR A 244 10.51 3.69 -10.72
N ALA A 245 9.42 2.95 -10.87
CA ALA A 245 8.18 3.45 -11.45
C ALA A 245 7.57 4.60 -10.62
N LEU A 246 7.54 4.44 -9.29
CA LEU A 246 7.05 5.48 -8.38
C LEU A 246 7.93 6.74 -8.42
N GLN A 247 9.25 6.57 -8.50
CA GLN A 247 10.19 7.70 -8.64
C GLN A 247 9.95 8.49 -9.94
N LYS A 248 9.52 7.81 -11.02
CA LYS A 248 9.14 8.42 -12.29
C LYS A 248 7.74 9.07 -12.29
N GLY A 249 7.01 8.98 -11.17
CA GLY A 249 5.69 9.58 -11.03
C GLY A 249 4.52 8.70 -11.48
N LEU A 250 4.74 7.38 -11.65
CA LEU A 250 3.62 6.46 -11.90
C LEU A 250 2.65 6.48 -10.71
N ASN A 251 1.34 6.56 -11.01
CA ASN A 251 0.32 6.50 -9.96
C ASN A 251 0.33 5.12 -9.27
N GLN A 252 0.25 5.13 -7.93
CA GLN A 252 0.23 3.94 -7.10
C GLN A 252 -0.87 2.94 -7.50
N THR A 253 -1.97 3.38 -8.11
CA THR A 253 -3.03 2.48 -8.61
C THR A 253 -2.58 1.54 -9.72
N TYR A 254 -1.44 1.80 -10.37
CA TYR A 254 -0.92 0.99 -11.48
C TYR A 254 0.32 0.15 -11.12
N ILE A 255 0.76 0.14 -9.85
CA ILE A 255 1.92 -0.66 -9.44
C ILE A 255 1.73 -2.16 -9.68
N TYR A 256 0.46 -2.62 -9.72
CA TYR A 256 0.13 -4.01 -10.01
C TYR A 256 0.61 -4.48 -11.39
N LEU A 257 0.86 -3.56 -12.33
CA LEU A 257 1.41 -3.87 -13.66
C LEU A 257 2.89 -4.25 -13.61
N ILE A 258 3.58 -3.88 -12.52
CA ILE A 258 5.04 -3.94 -12.39
C ILE A 258 5.46 -4.87 -11.26
N ALA A 259 4.63 -4.98 -10.22
CA ALA A 259 4.82 -5.82 -9.05
C ALA A 259 5.36 -7.24 -9.34
N PRO A 260 4.88 -7.98 -10.36
CA PRO A 260 5.40 -9.31 -10.66
C PRO A 260 6.89 -9.34 -11.07
N LEU A 261 7.42 -8.26 -11.66
CA LEU A 261 8.82 -8.16 -12.10
C LEU A 261 9.79 -8.10 -10.91
N ASP A 262 9.31 -7.77 -9.70
CA ASP A 262 10.15 -7.70 -8.51
C ASP A 262 10.33 -9.04 -7.79
N ASN A 263 10.01 -10.16 -8.46
CA ASN A 263 10.11 -11.50 -7.87
C ASN A 263 11.56 -11.93 -7.59
N ASP A 264 12.49 -11.58 -8.47
CA ASP A 264 13.92 -11.88 -8.31
C ASP A 264 14.70 -10.78 -7.58
N ARG A 265 14.04 -9.65 -7.28
CA ARG A 265 14.59 -8.45 -6.63
C ARG A 265 15.70 -7.76 -7.42
N MET A 266 15.71 -7.95 -8.74
CA MET A 266 16.59 -7.24 -9.64
C MET A 266 15.75 -6.39 -10.61
N GLN A 267 16.40 -5.42 -11.23
CA GLN A 267 15.83 -4.71 -12.37
C GLN A 267 16.79 -4.90 -13.54
N ASP A 268 16.35 -5.62 -14.55
CA ASP A 268 17.10 -5.73 -15.79
C ASP A 268 16.80 -4.56 -16.76
N LEU A 269 17.50 -4.55 -17.91
CA LEU A 269 17.35 -3.49 -18.90
C LEU A 269 15.96 -3.48 -19.56
N ASN A 270 15.39 -4.65 -19.82
CA ASN A 270 14.09 -4.78 -20.48
C ASN A 270 12.97 -4.41 -19.53
N GLU A 271 13.02 -4.85 -18.27
CA GLU A 271 12.10 -4.43 -17.22
C GLU A 271 12.14 -2.92 -17.02
N LYS A 272 13.34 -2.32 -16.98
CA LYS A 272 13.48 -0.87 -16.89
C LYS A 272 12.84 -0.15 -18.09
N ASN A 273 13.10 -0.62 -19.31
CA ASN A 273 12.51 -0.07 -20.53
C ASN A 273 10.98 -0.25 -20.56
N PHE A 274 10.49 -1.37 -20.03
CA PHE A 274 9.06 -1.67 -19.90
C PHE A 274 8.40 -0.73 -18.88
N VAL A 275 9.04 -0.47 -17.74
CA VAL A 275 8.58 0.52 -16.75
C VAL A 275 8.57 1.92 -17.35
N ASP A 276 9.60 2.32 -18.09
CA ASP A 276 9.63 3.60 -18.81
C ASP A 276 8.50 3.69 -19.85
N LEU A 277 8.22 2.59 -20.58
CA LEU A 277 7.09 2.52 -21.50
C LEU A 277 5.76 2.72 -20.78
N ILE A 278 5.53 2.09 -19.63
CA ILE A 278 4.31 2.29 -18.83
C ILE A 278 4.21 3.76 -18.37
N GLY A 279 5.29 4.32 -17.84
CA GLY A 279 5.33 5.69 -17.34
C GLY A 279 5.04 6.73 -18.43
N ASN A 280 5.70 6.59 -19.59
CA ASN A 280 5.52 7.47 -20.74
C ASN A 280 4.10 7.42 -21.33
N ASN A 281 3.38 6.33 -21.07
CA ASN A 281 2.03 6.09 -21.58
C ASN A 281 0.96 6.12 -20.48
N SER A 282 1.24 6.78 -19.35
CA SER A 282 0.33 6.85 -18.20
C SER A 282 -1.08 7.35 -18.53
N LYS A 283 -1.25 8.26 -19.51
CA LYS A 283 -2.56 8.78 -19.93
C LYS A 283 -3.50 7.69 -20.46
N ILE A 284 -2.94 6.67 -21.12
CA ILE A 284 -3.72 5.60 -21.78
C ILE A 284 -3.85 4.35 -20.91
N LEU A 285 -3.27 4.31 -19.72
CA LEU A 285 -3.46 3.19 -18.78
C LEU A 285 -4.90 3.06 -18.29
N VAL A 286 -5.71 4.11 -18.42
CA VAL A 286 -7.15 4.07 -18.18
C VAL A 286 -7.89 3.16 -19.17
N ILE A 287 -7.28 2.81 -20.31
CA ILE A 287 -7.84 1.89 -21.30
C ILE A 287 -7.67 0.44 -20.79
N PRO A 288 -8.76 -0.29 -20.46
CA PRO A 288 -8.67 -1.62 -19.87
C PRO A 288 -7.90 -2.63 -20.72
N THR A 289 -8.10 -2.63 -22.04
CA THR A 289 -7.39 -3.55 -22.94
C THR A 289 -5.88 -3.33 -22.90
N PHE A 290 -5.42 -2.07 -22.84
CA PHE A 290 -4.00 -1.76 -22.77
C PHE A 290 -3.39 -2.17 -21.43
N SER A 291 -4.02 -1.80 -20.31
CA SER A 291 -3.53 -2.17 -18.99
C SER A 291 -3.54 -3.68 -18.74
N ASN A 292 -4.58 -4.40 -19.19
CA ASN A 292 -4.62 -5.87 -19.11
C ASN A 292 -3.53 -6.51 -19.96
N TYR A 293 -3.29 -6.02 -21.18
CA TYR A 293 -2.22 -6.52 -22.05
C TYR A 293 -0.85 -6.37 -21.37
N LEU A 294 -0.54 -5.21 -20.80
CA LEU A 294 0.71 -4.98 -20.08
C LEU A 294 0.83 -5.88 -18.84
N ARG A 295 -0.26 -6.07 -18.09
CA ARG A 295 -0.30 -6.99 -16.95
C ARG A 295 0.03 -8.42 -17.36
N GLU A 296 -0.51 -8.88 -18.48
CA GLU A 296 -0.22 -10.22 -19.01
C GLU A 296 1.25 -10.38 -19.36
N LYS A 297 1.87 -9.36 -19.98
CA LYS A 297 3.30 -9.37 -20.32
C LYS A 297 4.23 -9.42 -19.12
N ALA A 298 3.86 -8.77 -18.02
CA ALA A 298 4.66 -8.82 -16.80
C ALA A 298 4.38 -10.06 -15.93
N SER A 299 3.36 -10.85 -16.24
CA SER A 299 2.77 -11.79 -15.25
C SER A 299 3.67 -12.94 -14.82
N ASP A 300 4.62 -13.37 -15.65
CA ASP A 300 5.60 -14.40 -15.33
C ASP A 300 6.84 -13.86 -14.61
N GLY A 301 6.92 -12.54 -14.44
CA GLY A 301 7.99 -11.84 -13.76
C GLY A 301 9.21 -11.56 -14.61
N VAL A 302 9.15 -11.71 -15.94
CA VAL A 302 10.27 -11.40 -16.85
C VAL A 302 9.74 -10.66 -18.08
N ILE A 303 10.53 -9.73 -18.64
CA ILE A 303 10.20 -9.08 -19.92
C ILE A 303 11.22 -9.47 -21.00
N THR A 304 10.77 -10.19 -22.02
CA THR A 304 11.61 -10.51 -23.17
C THR A 304 11.70 -9.35 -24.16
N ASP A 305 12.71 -9.36 -25.04
CA ASP A 305 12.86 -8.36 -26.12
C ASP A 305 11.62 -8.32 -27.04
N GLU A 306 11.04 -9.49 -27.32
CA GLU A 306 9.85 -9.63 -28.14
C GLU A 306 8.62 -8.99 -27.46
N GLU A 307 8.42 -9.26 -26.17
CA GLU A 307 7.32 -8.67 -25.40
C GLU A 307 7.46 -7.16 -25.24
N LEU A 308 8.67 -6.67 -25.02
CA LEU A 308 8.94 -5.23 -24.98
C LEU A 308 8.63 -4.58 -26.33
N LYS A 309 9.07 -5.19 -27.43
CA LYS A 309 8.77 -4.71 -28.79
C LYS A 309 7.26 -4.70 -29.05
N TYR A 310 6.56 -5.78 -28.73
CA TYR A 310 5.12 -5.87 -28.95
C TYR A 310 4.33 -4.90 -28.06
N SER A 311 4.77 -4.70 -26.82
CA SER A 311 4.19 -3.69 -25.93
C SER A 311 4.41 -2.28 -26.45
N SER A 312 5.57 -2.00 -27.06
CA SER A 312 5.87 -0.71 -27.68
C SER A 312 5.00 -0.43 -28.90
N ASN A 313 4.89 -1.40 -29.81
CA ASN A 313 3.99 -1.32 -30.97
C ASN A 313 2.54 -1.10 -30.53
N PHE A 314 2.08 -1.87 -29.54
CA PHE A 314 0.72 -1.75 -29.06
C PHE A 314 0.46 -0.43 -28.33
N ALA A 315 1.40 0.06 -27.52
CA ALA A 315 1.31 1.38 -26.90
C ALA A 315 1.23 2.50 -27.95
N SER A 316 2.00 2.40 -29.03
CA SER A 316 1.94 3.33 -30.17
C SER A 316 0.55 3.34 -30.81
N LEU A 317 0.00 2.14 -31.11
CA LEU A 317 -1.35 1.98 -31.65
C LEU A 317 -2.42 2.61 -30.74
N VAL A 318 -2.42 2.27 -29.44
CA VAL A 318 -3.41 2.76 -28.48
C VAL A 318 -3.34 4.29 -28.34
N ASN A 319 -2.14 4.88 -28.32
CA ASN A 319 -1.99 6.33 -28.31
C ASN A 319 -2.51 6.99 -29.58
N GLY A 320 -2.22 6.40 -30.73
CA GLY A 320 -2.71 6.92 -32.02
C GLY A 320 -4.25 6.85 -32.09
N ILE A 321 -4.85 5.75 -31.63
CA ILE A 321 -6.31 5.60 -31.54
C ILE A 321 -6.89 6.64 -30.57
N TYR A 322 -6.25 6.83 -29.41
CA TYR A 322 -6.64 7.86 -28.45
C TYR A 322 -6.67 9.24 -29.11
N GLY A 323 -5.59 9.64 -29.80
CA GLY A 323 -5.54 10.91 -30.54
C GLY A 323 -6.66 11.02 -31.57
N THR A 324 -6.77 10.03 -32.46
CA THR A 324 -7.77 9.96 -33.53
C THR A 324 -9.20 10.15 -33.01
N ILE A 325 -9.57 9.46 -31.92
CA ILE A 325 -10.93 9.51 -31.38
C ILE A 325 -11.22 10.87 -30.73
N TYR A 326 -10.25 11.45 -30.01
CA TYR A 326 -10.44 12.78 -29.42
C TYR A 326 -10.45 13.89 -30.49
N ASP A 327 -9.65 13.78 -31.53
CA ASP A 327 -9.67 14.73 -32.65
C ASP A 327 -11.03 14.69 -33.37
N ALA A 328 -11.53 13.48 -33.68
CA ALA A 328 -12.86 13.31 -34.27
C ALA A 328 -13.97 13.86 -33.35
N LYS A 329 -13.86 13.62 -32.04
CA LYS A 329 -14.78 14.16 -31.05
C LYS A 329 -14.83 15.70 -31.11
N ASN A 330 -13.67 16.35 -31.09
CA ASN A 330 -13.56 17.81 -31.12
C ASN A 330 -14.17 18.36 -32.41
N ILE A 331 -13.86 17.76 -33.56
CA ILE A 331 -14.46 18.16 -34.86
C ILE A 331 -15.99 18.07 -34.82
N TYR A 332 -16.56 17.00 -34.26
CA TYR A 332 -18.02 16.83 -34.17
C TYR A 332 -18.69 17.79 -33.18
N GLU A 333 -17.99 18.19 -32.13
CA GLU A 333 -18.47 19.19 -31.17
C GLU A 333 -18.46 20.58 -31.80
N ASP A 334 -17.39 20.94 -32.51
CA ASP A 334 -17.18 22.27 -33.10
C ASP A 334 -18.09 22.54 -34.31
N TYR A 335 -18.18 21.59 -35.25
CA TYR A 335 -18.83 21.83 -36.54
C TYR A 335 -20.25 21.31 -36.64
N MET A 336 -20.61 20.30 -35.83
CA MET A 336 -21.86 19.56 -36.01
C MET A 336 -22.85 19.75 -34.88
N TYR A 337 -22.61 20.69 -33.94
CA TYR A 337 -23.42 20.90 -32.73
C TYR A 337 -23.74 19.58 -32.00
N GLY A 338 -22.84 18.59 -32.12
CA GLY A 338 -23.00 17.25 -31.57
C GLY A 338 -23.98 16.33 -32.31
N LYS A 339 -24.23 16.50 -33.61
CA LYS A 339 -24.97 15.51 -34.44
C LYS A 339 -24.30 14.13 -34.42
N PHE A 340 -22.96 14.10 -34.42
CA PHE A 340 -22.13 12.90 -34.52
C PHE A 340 -21.38 12.57 -33.21
N LYS A 341 -21.99 12.83 -32.05
CA LYS A 341 -21.37 12.64 -30.72
C LYS A 341 -20.70 11.27 -30.55
N ILE A 342 -19.49 11.31 -29.99
CA ILE A 342 -18.80 10.15 -29.40
C ILE A 342 -19.11 10.21 -27.90
N LYS A 343 -19.99 9.32 -27.43
CA LYS A 343 -20.57 9.43 -26.08
C LYS A 343 -19.59 9.04 -25.00
N ASP A 344 -18.82 7.99 -25.26
CA ASP A 344 -17.84 7.43 -24.33
C ASP A 344 -16.54 7.14 -25.08
N PRO A 345 -15.66 8.15 -25.22
CA PRO A 345 -14.40 8.01 -25.93
C PRO A 345 -13.54 6.87 -25.37
N ILE A 346 -13.53 6.66 -24.04
CA ILE A 346 -12.74 5.61 -23.40
C ILE A 346 -13.22 4.23 -23.83
N LYS A 347 -14.54 4.00 -23.84
CA LYS A 347 -15.12 2.74 -24.33
C LYS A 347 -14.83 2.51 -25.81
N THR A 348 -14.89 3.56 -26.63
CA THR A 348 -14.58 3.46 -28.06
C THR A 348 -13.10 3.17 -28.29
N ILE A 349 -12.20 3.82 -27.55
CA ILE A 349 -10.76 3.54 -27.59
C ILE A 349 -10.48 2.10 -27.16
N ASP A 350 -11.08 1.65 -26.04
CA ASP A 350 -10.90 0.29 -25.52
C ASP A 350 -11.30 -0.78 -26.54
N TYR A 351 -12.49 -0.63 -27.14
CA TYR A 351 -12.94 -1.53 -28.21
C TYR A 351 -12.00 -1.50 -29.42
N SER A 352 -11.58 -0.32 -29.87
CA SER A 352 -10.63 -0.15 -30.98
C SER A 352 -9.27 -0.78 -30.68
N SER A 353 -8.76 -0.64 -29.46
CA SER A 353 -7.52 -1.28 -29.01
C SER A 353 -7.63 -2.81 -29.06
N GLY A 354 -8.76 -3.36 -28.58
CA GLY A 354 -9.02 -4.80 -28.66
C GLY A 354 -9.15 -5.30 -30.10
N LEU A 355 -9.75 -4.52 -31.00
CA LEU A 355 -9.77 -4.82 -32.43
C LEU A 355 -8.36 -4.81 -33.03
N GLY A 356 -7.53 -3.82 -32.66
CA GLY A 356 -6.12 -3.74 -33.06
C GLY A 356 -5.30 -4.97 -32.66
N LEU A 357 -5.49 -5.49 -31.44
CA LEU A 357 -4.88 -6.75 -31.00
C LEU A 357 -5.35 -7.95 -31.82
N ARG A 358 -6.66 -8.08 -32.06
CA ARG A 358 -7.22 -9.17 -32.89
C ARG A 358 -6.66 -9.14 -34.32
N LEU A 359 -6.32 -7.95 -34.82
CA LEU A 359 -5.68 -7.73 -36.13
C LEU A 359 -4.15 -7.93 -36.12
N GLY A 360 -3.53 -8.12 -34.94
CA GLY A 360 -2.10 -8.43 -34.80
C GLY A 360 -1.16 -7.22 -34.79
N PHE A 361 -1.67 -6.01 -34.51
CA PHE A 361 -0.88 -4.78 -34.50
C PHE A 361 -0.08 -4.53 -33.20
N ASP A 362 -0.04 -5.52 -32.31
CA ASP A 362 1.04 -5.66 -31.33
C ASP A 362 2.32 -6.20 -31.99
N LYS A 363 2.18 -7.15 -32.94
CA LYS A 363 3.32 -7.78 -33.62
C LYS A 363 3.89 -6.94 -34.75
N GLU A 364 3.02 -6.23 -35.45
CA GLU A 364 3.36 -5.32 -36.54
C GLU A 364 3.05 -3.87 -36.14
N LEU A 365 3.97 -2.94 -36.44
CA LEU A 365 3.74 -1.53 -36.15
C LEU A 365 2.62 -0.98 -37.06
N ALA A 366 1.55 -0.47 -36.46
CA ALA A 366 0.48 0.18 -37.19
C ALA A 366 0.92 1.53 -37.77
N LYS A 367 0.68 1.75 -39.06
CA LYS A 367 0.81 3.08 -39.70
C LYS A 367 -0.34 3.99 -39.29
N ASP A 368 -0.17 5.30 -39.43
CA ASP A 368 -1.19 6.31 -39.06
C ASP A 368 -2.55 6.07 -39.74
N ALA A 369 -2.56 5.67 -41.01
CA ALA A 369 -3.80 5.28 -41.69
C ALA A 369 -4.48 4.09 -41.04
N THR A 370 -3.72 3.07 -40.65
CA THR A 370 -4.25 1.88 -39.96
C THR A 370 -4.82 2.25 -38.59
N VAL A 371 -4.12 3.11 -37.85
CA VAL A 371 -4.59 3.68 -36.59
C VAL A 371 -5.93 4.39 -36.79
N LYS A 372 -6.04 5.26 -37.81
CA LYS A 372 -7.29 5.97 -38.15
C LYS A 372 -8.41 5.00 -38.51
N ALA A 373 -8.14 4.02 -39.38
CA ALA A 373 -9.11 3.01 -39.78
C ALA A 373 -9.68 2.26 -38.58
N ILE A 374 -8.83 1.77 -37.68
CA ILE A 374 -9.26 1.05 -36.47
C ILE A 374 -10.05 1.98 -35.54
N GLY A 375 -9.54 3.20 -35.29
CA GLY A 375 -10.19 4.18 -34.43
C GLY A 375 -11.59 4.56 -34.91
N TYR A 376 -11.73 4.91 -36.19
CA TYR A 376 -13.01 5.26 -36.79
C TYR A 376 -13.96 4.06 -36.89
N TYR A 377 -13.46 2.87 -37.23
CA TYR A 377 -14.30 1.66 -37.21
C TYR A 377 -14.84 1.38 -35.80
N GLY A 378 -14.06 1.67 -34.75
CA GLY A 378 -14.55 1.64 -33.36
C GLY A 378 -15.71 2.59 -33.11
N ILE A 379 -15.65 3.83 -33.61
CA ILE A 379 -16.77 4.79 -33.54
C ILE A 379 -18.01 4.19 -34.22
N ALA A 380 -17.83 3.53 -35.37
CA ALA A 380 -18.91 2.90 -36.11
C ALA A 380 -19.64 1.83 -35.27
N VAL A 381 -18.90 0.95 -34.64
CA VAL A 381 -19.49 -0.16 -33.85
C VAL A 381 -20.03 0.34 -32.51
N VAL A 382 -19.26 1.15 -31.78
CA VAL A 382 -19.59 1.56 -30.42
C VAL A 382 -20.65 2.66 -30.40
N ASP A 383 -20.46 3.73 -31.17
CA ASP A 383 -21.33 4.90 -31.13
C ASP A 383 -22.44 4.87 -32.17
N ARG A 384 -22.18 4.36 -33.39
CA ARG A 384 -23.18 4.26 -34.46
C ARG A 384 -23.98 2.96 -34.45
N LYS A 385 -23.58 1.97 -33.64
CA LYS A 385 -24.24 0.66 -33.51
C LYS A 385 -24.31 -0.10 -34.84
N LEU A 386 -23.32 0.11 -35.70
CA LEU A 386 -23.15 -0.67 -36.92
C LEU A 386 -22.55 -2.04 -36.58
N PRO A 387 -22.92 -3.12 -37.31
CA PRO A 387 -22.44 -4.45 -37.01
C PRO A 387 -20.94 -4.59 -37.33
N GLU A 388 -20.19 -5.20 -36.42
CA GLU A 388 -18.79 -5.57 -36.69
C GLU A 388 -18.73 -6.69 -37.75
N ASN A 389 -17.83 -6.54 -38.71
CA ASN A 389 -17.40 -7.61 -39.61
C ASN A 389 -15.88 -7.63 -39.68
N PHE A 390 -15.28 -8.66 -39.08
CA PHE A 390 -13.84 -8.77 -38.94
C PHE A 390 -13.11 -8.89 -40.29
N ASP A 391 -13.69 -9.58 -41.28
CA ASP A 391 -13.09 -9.75 -42.61
C ASP A 391 -13.02 -8.42 -43.38
N GLU A 392 -14.06 -7.60 -43.25
CA GLU A 392 -14.14 -6.28 -43.89
C GLU A 392 -13.07 -5.33 -43.33
N ILE A 393 -12.95 -5.25 -41.99
CA ILE A 393 -11.93 -4.38 -41.36
C ILE A 393 -10.51 -4.95 -41.50
N SER A 394 -10.35 -6.28 -41.54
CA SER A 394 -9.05 -6.90 -41.86
C SER A 394 -8.58 -6.54 -43.26
N LEU A 395 -9.51 -6.50 -44.23
CA LEU A 395 -9.21 -6.06 -45.59
C LEU A 395 -8.81 -4.58 -45.63
N LEU A 396 -9.60 -3.71 -44.98
CA LEU A 396 -9.29 -2.28 -44.93
C LEU A 396 -7.92 -2.03 -44.27
N THR A 397 -7.62 -2.70 -43.16
CA THR A 397 -6.34 -2.49 -42.47
C THR A 397 -5.13 -3.01 -43.24
N LYS A 398 -5.27 -4.07 -44.03
CA LYS A 398 -4.22 -4.47 -45.00
C LYS A 398 -3.96 -3.39 -46.04
N ALA A 399 -5.02 -2.75 -46.53
CA ALA A 399 -4.90 -1.69 -47.53
C ALA A 399 -4.28 -0.41 -46.94
N THR A 400 -4.62 -0.04 -45.71
CA THR A 400 -4.03 1.12 -45.03
C THR A 400 -2.56 0.94 -44.66
N GLN A 401 -2.06 -0.30 -44.68
CA GLN A 401 -0.63 -0.57 -44.52
C GLN A 401 0.19 -0.36 -45.80
N ILE A 402 -0.44 -0.15 -46.97
CA ILE A 402 0.29 0.08 -48.23
C ILE A 402 0.90 1.49 -48.21
N ASP A 403 2.22 1.57 -48.34
CA ASP A 403 2.96 2.84 -48.39
C ASP A 403 2.43 3.75 -49.49
N LYS A 404 2.49 5.07 -49.26
CA LYS A 404 1.99 6.16 -50.13
C LYS A 404 0.46 6.21 -50.29
N TYR A 405 -0.22 5.08 -50.42
CA TYR A 405 -1.65 5.04 -50.76
C TYR A 405 -2.59 4.85 -49.57
N GLY A 406 -2.17 4.15 -48.52
CA GLY A 406 -3.03 3.81 -47.39
C GLY A 406 -3.67 5.02 -46.70
N ASN A 407 -2.93 6.14 -46.60
CA ASN A 407 -3.44 7.40 -46.04
C ASN A 407 -4.64 7.96 -46.80
N LYS A 408 -4.73 7.71 -48.12
CA LYS A 408 -5.80 8.22 -48.98
C LYS A 408 -7.14 7.52 -48.76
N LEU A 409 -7.15 6.32 -48.16
CA LEU A 409 -8.37 5.55 -47.90
C LEU A 409 -9.21 6.10 -46.76
N VAL A 410 -8.57 6.66 -45.73
CA VAL A 410 -9.24 7.00 -44.46
C VAL A 410 -9.09 8.47 -44.10
N ASP A 411 -9.00 9.32 -45.14
CA ASP A 411 -9.08 10.76 -44.97
C ASP A 411 -10.55 11.20 -44.98
N PHE A 412 -11.05 11.50 -43.78
CA PHE A 412 -12.41 12.00 -43.53
C PHE A 412 -12.36 13.41 -42.94
N SER A 413 -11.34 14.19 -43.31
CA SER A 413 -11.18 15.56 -42.86
C SER A 413 -12.32 16.46 -43.39
N PRO A 414 -12.63 17.57 -42.68
CA PRO A 414 -13.61 18.55 -43.15
C PRO A 414 -13.31 19.04 -44.58
N ILE A 415 -14.32 19.00 -45.46
CA ILE A 415 -14.22 19.52 -46.82
C ILE A 415 -14.83 20.91 -46.87
N VAL A 416 -14.02 21.91 -47.22
CA VAL A 416 -14.45 23.31 -47.29
C VAL A 416 -14.73 23.71 -48.74
N PHE A 417 -15.97 24.08 -49.01
CA PHE A 417 -16.39 24.66 -50.28
C PHE A 417 -16.37 26.17 -50.16
N HIS A 418 -15.35 26.78 -50.77
CA HIS A 418 -15.20 28.22 -50.78
C HIS A 418 -16.25 28.88 -51.67
N SER A 419 -17.01 29.80 -51.09
CA SER A 419 -18.01 30.58 -51.81
C SER A 419 -17.46 31.95 -52.18
N VAL A 420 -17.84 32.46 -53.36
CA VAL A 420 -17.47 33.80 -53.85
C VAL A 420 -17.95 34.94 -52.93
N ASN A 421 -18.94 34.69 -52.08
CA ASN A 421 -19.47 35.67 -51.12
C ASN A 421 -18.86 35.54 -49.71
N GLY A 422 -17.84 34.71 -49.51
CA GLY A 422 -17.19 34.49 -48.21
C GLY A 422 -17.93 33.57 -47.25
N ASN A 423 -19.16 33.13 -47.56
CA ASN A 423 -19.91 32.16 -46.76
C ASN A 423 -19.56 30.74 -47.22
N ASN A 424 -18.44 30.20 -46.71
CA ASN A 424 -18.01 28.85 -47.03
C ASN A 424 -19.01 27.80 -46.53
N PHE A 425 -19.20 26.75 -47.30
CA PHE A 425 -19.94 25.57 -46.86
C PHE A 425 -18.94 24.50 -46.40
N VAL A 426 -19.12 23.93 -45.22
CA VAL A 426 -18.23 22.90 -44.69
C VAL A 426 -19.00 21.59 -44.60
N LEU A 427 -18.52 20.57 -45.32
CA LEU A 427 -19.02 19.21 -45.22
C LEU A 427 -18.15 18.45 -44.23
N ILE A 428 -18.79 17.87 -43.21
CA ILE A 428 -18.12 17.06 -42.18
C ILE A 428 -18.52 15.59 -42.36
N PRO A 429 -17.63 14.75 -42.90
CA PRO A 429 -17.75 13.30 -42.89
C PRO A 429 -18.12 12.68 -41.53
N ASP A 430 -19.06 11.73 -41.50
CA ASP A 430 -19.20 10.82 -40.34
C ASP A 430 -18.18 9.70 -40.47
N ALA A 431 -16.93 10.02 -40.12
CA ALA A 431 -15.77 9.12 -40.20
C ALA A 431 -16.06 7.69 -39.68
N GLY A 432 -16.87 7.53 -38.63
CA GLY A 432 -17.27 6.21 -38.16
C GLY A 432 -18.12 5.45 -39.18
N ARG A 433 -19.25 6.03 -39.60
CA ARG A 433 -20.14 5.43 -40.62
C ARG A 433 -19.40 5.20 -41.93
N GLU A 434 -18.60 6.15 -42.38
CA GLU A 434 -17.92 6.11 -43.67
C GLU A 434 -16.77 5.12 -43.69
N THR A 435 -16.02 4.98 -42.61
CA THR A 435 -15.01 3.90 -42.48
C THR A 435 -15.67 2.52 -42.54
N TRP A 436 -16.81 2.34 -41.88
CA TRP A 436 -17.56 1.08 -41.95
C TRP A 436 -18.08 0.79 -43.36
N MET A 437 -18.64 1.80 -44.03
CA MET A 437 -19.08 1.68 -45.42
C MET A 437 -17.90 1.39 -46.36
N LEU A 438 -16.75 2.01 -46.15
CA LEU A 438 -15.56 1.77 -46.95
C LEU A 438 -15.08 0.32 -46.83
N ALA A 439 -14.97 -0.20 -45.60
CA ALA A 439 -14.58 -1.59 -45.36
C ALA A 439 -15.54 -2.58 -46.06
N LYS A 440 -16.85 -2.36 -45.94
CA LYS A 440 -17.87 -3.18 -46.61
C LYS A 440 -17.80 -3.07 -48.14
N HIS A 441 -17.63 -1.87 -48.68
CA HIS A 441 -17.53 -1.65 -50.13
C HIS A 441 -16.30 -2.34 -50.72
N MET A 442 -15.14 -2.25 -50.05
CA MET A 442 -13.93 -2.98 -50.46
C MET A 442 -14.17 -4.49 -50.50
N LYS A 443 -14.87 -5.05 -49.50
CA LYS A 443 -15.20 -6.48 -49.47
C LYS A 443 -16.11 -6.88 -50.62
N LEU A 444 -17.15 -6.10 -50.89
CA LEU A 444 -18.07 -6.33 -52.02
C LEU A 444 -17.37 -6.24 -53.38
N ILE A 445 -16.40 -5.33 -53.53
CA ILE A 445 -15.57 -5.23 -54.74
C ILE A 445 -14.75 -6.51 -54.94
N ILE A 446 -14.07 -7.00 -53.89
CA ILE A 446 -13.33 -8.27 -53.96
C ILE A 446 -14.26 -9.44 -54.27
N ASP A 447 -15.41 -9.50 -53.63
CA ASP A 447 -16.40 -10.57 -53.85
C ASP A 447 -16.99 -10.53 -55.26
N SER A 448 -17.00 -9.36 -55.91
CA SER A 448 -17.36 -9.21 -57.32
C SER A 448 -16.26 -9.63 -58.30
N GLY A 449 -15.09 -10.05 -57.80
CA GLY A 449 -13.97 -10.57 -58.59
C GLY A 449 -12.86 -9.56 -58.90
N PHE A 450 -12.85 -8.38 -58.26
CA PHE A 450 -11.80 -7.37 -58.47
C PHE A 450 -10.91 -7.23 -57.22
N ASP A 451 -9.64 -7.61 -57.35
CA ASP A 451 -8.66 -7.53 -56.27
C ASP A 451 -8.15 -6.09 -56.08
N ILE A 452 -8.94 -5.30 -55.34
CA ILE A 452 -8.66 -3.87 -55.10
C ILE A 452 -7.29 -3.62 -54.42
N LEU A 453 -6.74 -4.60 -53.70
CA LEU A 453 -5.42 -4.46 -53.05
C LEU A 453 -4.27 -4.39 -54.05
N LYS A 454 -4.46 -4.93 -55.27
CA LYS A 454 -3.48 -4.82 -56.36
C LYS A 454 -3.53 -3.48 -57.10
N HIS A 455 -4.51 -2.64 -56.78
CA HIS A 455 -4.75 -1.35 -57.43
C HIS A 455 -4.82 -0.21 -56.40
N PRO A 456 -3.76 0.00 -55.59
CA PRO A 456 -3.77 1.00 -54.53
C PRO A 456 -3.88 2.44 -55.06
N GLU A 457 -3.60 2.68 -56.33
CA GLU A 457 -3.87 3.96 -56.99
C GLU A 457 -5.37 4.33 -57.02
N MET A 458 -6.28 3.36 -56.86
CA MET A 458 -7.72 3.61 -56.84
C MET A 458 -8.26 4.06 -55.47
N PHE A 459 -7.43 4.07 -54.43
CA PHE A 459 -7.86 4.26 -53.04
C PHE A 459 -8.47 5.62 -52.76
N GLU A 460 -7.90 6.69 -53.33
CA GLU A 460 -8.42 8.05 -53.17
C GLU A 460 -9.83 8.18 -53.75
N GLY A 461 -10.03 7.70 -54.98
CA GLY A 461 -11.34 7.69 -55.61
C GLY A 461 -12.35 6.81 -54.87
N LEU A 462 -11.90 5.72 -54.28
CA LEU A 462 -12.75 4.85 -53.46
C LEU A 462 -13.26 5.56 -52.21
N ASN A 463 -12.37 6.26 -51.49
CA ASN A 463 -12.73 7.09 -50.34
C ASN A 463 -13.71 8.20 -50.75
N GLY A 464 -13.35 9.00 -51.77
CA GLY A 464 -14.21 10.08 -52.27
C GLY A 464 -15.61 9.60 -52.68
N LYS A 465 -15.71 8.41 -53.28
CA LYS A 465 -17.00 7.78 -53.63
C LYS A 465 -17.83 7.44 -52.38
N ILE A 466 -17.21 6.94 -51.31
CA ILE A 466 -17.91 6.65 -50.06
C ILE A 466 -18.43 7.94 -49.42
N ILE A 467 -17.60 8.98 -49.33
CA ILE A 467 -18.02 10.30 -48.80
C ILE A 467 -19.19 10.86 -49.61
N ALA A 468 -19.07 10.87 -50.95
CA ALA A 468 -20.11 11.39 -51.83
C ALA A 468 -21.44 10.62 -51.72
N ASN A 469 -21.37 9.28 -51.64
CA ASN A 469 -22.55 8.44 -51.47
C ASN A 469 -23.18 8.63 -50.09
N ALA A 470 -22.36 8.66 -49.03
CA ALA A 470 -22.85 8.86 -47.67
C ALA A 470 -23.55 10.21 -47.52
N TYR A 471 -22.96 11.28 -48.06
CA TYR A 471 -23.57 12.60 -48.06
C TYR A 471 -24.91 12.60 -48.82
N SER A 472 -24.91 12.11 -50.07
CA SER A 472 -26.09 12.15 -50.94
C SER A 472 -27.26 11.33 -50.41
N ILE A 473 -26.95 10.17 -49.81
CA ILE A 473 -27.95 9.26 -49.28
C ILE A 473 -28.44 9.74 -47.92
N PHE A 474 -27.55 10.07 -46.98
CA PHE A 474 -27.91 10.24 -45.57
C PHE A 474 -27.90 11.69 -45.06
N ASP A 475 -26.96 12.54 -45.50
CA ASP A 475 -26.70 13.83 -44.85
C ASP A 475 -27.26 15.04 -45.57
N ALA A 476 -27.43 14.96 -46.89
CA ALA A 476 -27.99 16.04 -47.68
C ALA A 476 -29.40 16.37 -47.17
N LYS A 477 -29.61 17.64 -46.78
CA LYS A 477 -30.84 18.12 -46.11
C LYS A 477 -32.12 17.73 -46.84
N TYR A 478 -32.08 17.72 -48.18
CA TYR A 478 -33.18 17.32 -49.05
C TYR A 478 -32.77 16.20 -50.02
N GLY A 479 -31.90 15.29 -49.55
CA GLY A 479 -31.36 14.17 -50.30
C GLY A 479 -32.27 12.92 -50.30
N VAL A 480 -31.68 11.77 -50.62
CA VAL A 480 -32.42 10.51 -50.81
C VAL A 480 -33.17 10.11 -49.54
N ASN A 481 -32.50 10.12 -48.37
CA ASN A 481 -33.15 9.77 -47.10
C ASN A 481 -34.31 10.72 -46.74
N TYR A 482 -34.21 12.01 -47.07
CA TYR A 482 -35.32 12.95 -46.86
C TYR A 482 -36.53 12.60 -47.74
N ALA A 483 -36.28 12.29 -49.02
CA ALA A 483 -37.35 11.87 -49.93
C ALA A 483 -38.00 10.55 -49.48
N GLU A 484 -37.22 9.56 -49.07
CA GLU A 484 -37.71 8.29 -48.54
C GLU A 484 -38.55 8.45 -47.27
N GLN A 485 -38.15 9.37 -46.37
CA GLN A 485 -38.92 9.66 -45.17
C GLN A 485 -40.28 10.27 -45.51
N ILE A 486 -40.36 11.17 -46.49
CA ILE A 486 -41.61 11.84 -46.87
C ILE A 486 -42.52 10.93 -47.69
N LEU A 487 -41.97 10.23 -48.68
CA LEU A 487 -42.75 9.44 -49.62
C LEU A 487 -43.14 8.08 -49.04
N ASN A 488 -42.25 7.46 -48.25
CA ASN A 488 -42.39 6.07 -47.79
C ASN A 488 -42.38 5.93 -46.27
N GLY A 489 -42.22 7.01 -45.49
CA GLY A 489 -42.19 6.95 -44.02
C GLY A 489 -40.97 6.21 -43.45
N ARG A 490 -39.96 5.92 -44.28
CA ARG A 490 -38.80 5.11 -43.93
C ARG A 490 -37.56 5.99 -43.78
N THR A 491 -36.78 5.73 -42.72
CA THR A 491 -35.42 6.27 -42.61
C THR A 491 -34.43 5.23 -43.11
N LEU A 492 -33.65 5.59 -44.12
CA LEU A 492 -32.59 4.75 -44.66
C LEU A 492 -31.45 4.60 -43.66
N LYS A 493 -30.89 3.39 -43.61
CA LYS A 493 -29.74 3.06 -42.77
C LYS A 493 -28.60 2.51 -43.61
N PRO A 494 -27.33 2.69 -43.18
CA PRO A 494 -26.17 2.10 -43.85
C PRO A 494 -26.21 0.57 -43.94
N THR A 495 -27.02 -0.09 -43.11
CA THR A 495 -27.18 -1.54 -43.10
C THR A 495 -28.20 -2.07 -44.10
N ASP A 496 -28.98 -1.20 -44.73
CA ASP A 496 -30.07 -1.63 -45.62
C ASP A 496 -29.52 -2.18 -46.94
N ASN A 497 -30.09 -3.28 -47.45
CA ASN A 497 -29.58 -3.94 -48.66
C ASN A 497 -29.72 -3.08 -49.92
N ASP A 498 -30.83 -2.36 -50.06
CA ASP A 498 -31.11 -1.47 -51.19
C ASP A 498 -30.10 -0.31 -51.30
N VAL A 499 -29.56 0.17 -50.18
CA VAL A 499 -28.43 1.12 -50.15
C VAL A 499 -27.19 0.50 -50.80
N TRP A 500 -26.88 -0.75 -50.50
CA TRP A 500 -25.70 -1.43 -51.05
C TRP A 500 -25.89 -1.81 -52.51
N ASP A 501 -27.10 -2.20 -52.92
CA ASP A 501 -27.45 -2.42 -54.32
C ASP A 501 -27.19 -1.15 -55.15
N LEU A 502 -27.59 0.02 -54.63
CA LEU A 502 -27.34 1.31 -55.28
C LEU A 502 -25.85 1.65 -55.35
N ILE A 503 -25.11 1.50 -54.25
CA ILE A 503 -23.67 1.79 -54.19
C ILE A 503 -22.88 0.89 -55.15
N MET A 504 -23.23 -0.40 -55.24
CA MET A 504 -22.60 -1.37 -56.12
C MET A 504 -23.02 -1.20 -57.58
N LEU A 505 -24.28 -0.84 -57.86
CA LEU A 505 -24.70 -0.45 -59.20
C LEU A 505 -23.87 0.71 -59.73
N GLN A 506 -23.70 1.73 -58.89
CA GLN A 506 -22.87 2.88 -59.23
C GLN A 506 -21.39 2.48 -59.42
N TRP A 507 -20.82 1.63 -58.54
CA TRP A 507 -19.48 1.08 -58.73
C TRP A 507 -19.37 0.39 -60.09
N ASN A 508 -20.27 -0.55 -60.40
CA ASN A 508 -20.24 -1.32 -61.65
C ASN A 508 -20.34 -0.42 -62.89
N LEU A 509 -21.10 0.68 -62.82
CA LEU A 509 -21.19 1.66 -63.90
C LEU A 509 -19.88 2.40 -64.14
N TYR A 510 -19.21 2.86 -63.08
CA TYR A 510 -17.91 3.55 -63.18
C TYR A 510 -16.76 2.61 -63.51
N SER A 511 -16.69 1.49 -62.80
CA SER A 511 -15.60 0.54 -62.83
C SER A 511 -15.46 -0.13 -64.20
N ASN A 512 -16.57 -0.44 -64.89
CA ASN A 512 -16.54 -0.96 -66.27
C ASN A 512 -15.95 0.01 -67.31
N LYS A 513 -15.74 1.29 -66.94
CA LYS A 513 -15.13 2.35 -67.73
C LYS A 513 -13.71 2.68 -67.29
N ALA A 514 -13.26 2.20 -66.12
CA ALA A 514 -11.91 2.44 -65.62
C ALA A 514 -10.87 1.64 -66.43
N PRO A 515 -9.67 2.19 -66.71
CA PRO A 515 -8.59 1.47 -67.39
C PRO A 515 -8.22 0.13 -66.75
N GLN A 516 -8.14 0.08 -65.42
CA GLN A 516 -7.82 -1.12 -64.63
C GLN A 516 -8.80 -2.28 -64.84
N LEU A 517 -9.98 -2.00 -65.38
CA LEU A 517 -11.05 -2.97 -65.66
C LEU A 517 -11.37 -3.09 -67.16
N GLY A 518 -10.39 -2.77 -68.02
CA GLY A 518 -10.52 -2.90 -69.48
C GLY A 518 -11.40 -1.81 -70.12
N GLY A 519 -11.56 -0.68 -69.43
CA GLY A 519 -12.38 0.45 -69.86
C GLY A 519 -11.69 1.44 -70.79
N GLU A 520 -10.43 1.21 -71.19
CA GLU A 520 -9.55 2.15 -71.92
C GLU A 520 -10.19 2.80 -73.16
N ASN A 521 -11.12 2.09 -73.83
CA ASN A 521 -11.79 2.56 -75.04
C ASN A 521 -13.21 3.14 -74.81
N LYS A 522 -13.62 3.39 -73.55
CA LYS A 522 -14.98 3.84 -73.20
C LYS A 522 -14.98 5.31 -72.73
N LEU A 523 -16.01 6.06 -73.10
CA LEU A 523 -16.03 7.53 -73.09
C LEU A 523 -16.38 8.22 -71.75
N TYR A 524 -16.77 7.51 -70.70
CA TYR A 524 -17.34 8.18 -69.52
C TYR A 524 -16.26 8.69 -68.57
N ASN A 525 -16.24 10.02 -68.36
CA ASN A 525 -15.45 10.75 -67.37
C ASN A 525 -13.91 10.60 -67.47
N ARG A 526 -13.34 10.66 -68.69
CA ARG A 526 -11.87 10.65 -68.89
C ARG A 526 -11.17 11.89 -68.33
N ASP A 527 -11.87 13.02 -68.25
CA ASP A 527 -11.28 14.30 -67.85
C ASP A 527 -10.97 14.38 -66.35
N PHE A 528 -11.52 13.46 -65.54
CA PHE A 528 -11.26 13.35 -64.11
C PHE A 528 -10.79 11.92 -63.76
N PRO A 529 -9.49 11.70 -63.48
CA PRO A 529 -8.88 10.38 -63.32
C PRO A 529 -9.12 9.79 -61.92
N TRP A 530 -10.39 9.69 -61.50
CA TRP A 530 -10.78 9.18 -60.18
C TRP A 530 -10.19 7.78 -59.85
N TYR A 531 -9.82 7.01 -60.86
CA TYR A 531 -9.25 5.67 -60.77
C TYR A 531 -7.73 5.65 -60.56
N ASP A 532 -7.07 6.80 -60.45
CA ASP A 532 -5.62 6.91 -60.33
C ASP A 532 -5.23 8.14 -59.50
N SER A 533 -4.88 7.90 -58.25
CA SER A 533 -4.52 8.92 -57.27
C SER A 533 -3.29 9.73 -57.69
N ASP A 534 -2.36 9.14 -58.42
CA ASP A 534 -1.17 9.85 -58.88
C ASP A 534 -1.53 10.86 -59.97
N LYS A 535 -2.50 10.52 -60.82
CA LYS A 535 -3.03 11.48 -61.81
C LYS A 535 -3.90 12.56 -61.18
N LEU A 536 -4.64 12.24 -60.11
CA LEU A 536 -5.41 13.23 -59.34
C LEU A 536 -4.48 14.27 -58.70
N ASP A 537 -3.39 13.84 -58.05
CA ASP A 537 -2.40 14.73 -57.43
C ASP A 537 -1.79 15.72 -58.45
N VAL A 538 -1.60 15.30 -59.70
CA VAL A 538 -1.09 16.18 -60.77
C VAL A 538 -2.13 17.23 -61.19
N LEU A 539 -3.42 16.89 -61.18
CA LEU A 539 -4.50 17.81 -61.55
C LEU A 539 -4.86 18.79 -60.44
N TYR A 540 -4.76 18.35 -59.19
CA TYR A 540 -5.06 19.12 -58.00
C TYR A 540 -3.79 19.30 -57.16
N GLN A 541 -2.82 20.03 -57.72
CA GLN A 541 -1.69 20.49 -56.92
C GLN A 541 -2.23 21.49 -55.89
N ASP A 542 -2.27 21.10 -54.62
CA ASP A 542 -2.48 22.06 -53.54
C ASP A 542 -1.38 23.15 -53.65
N PRO A 543 -1.75 24.45 -53.73
CA PRO A 543 -0.81 25.55 -53.89
C PRO A 543 0.13 25.75 -52.69
#